data_AF-A0A945LXT1-F1
#
_entry.id   AF-A0A945LXT1-F1
#
_cell.length_a   1.000
_cell.length_b   1.000
_cell.length_c   1.000
_cell.angle_alpha   90.00
_cell.angle_beta   90.00
_cell.angle_gamma   90.00
#
_symmetry.space_group_name_H-M   'P 1'
#
loop_
_entity.id
_entity.type
_entity.pdbx_description
1 polymer ?
#
loop_
_entity_poly.entity_id
_entity_poly.type
_entity_poly.pdbx_seq_one_letter_code
_entity_poly.pdbx_strand_id
1 'polypeptide(L)'
;IEAINHYKNWLVEDQMPSVFAGDFNNSVIWDKSKNDNNFQNINKKLESFGFLSTYHSLTGDVFGDEDKPTFFHTKNILKQYHIDYIYLKSSEATSVKVGEYHDWIKLSDHVPIITEITN
;
A
#
# COMPACT_ATOMS: atom_id res chain seq x y z
N ILE A 1 -14.75 5.42 -4.19
CA ILE A 1 -14.12 4.11 -3.92
C ILE A 1 -15.07 3.26 -3.10
N GLU A 2 -15.68 2.25 -3.70
CA GLU A 2 -16.80 1.50 -3.10
C GLU A 2 -16.40 0.75 -1.82
N ALA A 3 -15.25 0.07 -1.81
CA ALA A 3 -14.79 -0.70 -0.64
C ALA A 3 -14.61 0.19 0.60
N ILE A 4 -13.92 1.33 0.46
CA ILE A 4 -13.73 2.28 1.55
C ILE A 4 -15.07 2.85 2.04
N ASN A 5 -16.01 3.10 1.13
CA ASN A 5 -17.35 3.58 1.50
C ASN A 5 -18.16 2.50 2.24
N HIS A 6 -18.04 1.23 1.82
CA HIS A 6 -18.72 0.10 2.44
C HIS A 6 -18.26 -0.11 3.89
N TYR A 7 -16.94 -0.07 4.13
CA TYR A 7 -16.35 -0.28 5.46
C TYR A 7 -16.18 1.02 6.27
N LYS A 8 -16.69 2.17 5.78
CA LYS A 8 -16.43 3.48 6.36
C LYS A 8 -16.66 3.52 7.88
N ASN A 9 -17.79 3.01 8.36
CA ASN A 9 -18.13 3.09 9.79
C ASN A 9 -17.11 2.34 10.67
N TRP A 10 -16.52 1.26 10.16
CA TRP A 10 -15.47 0.52 10.84
C TRP A 10 -14.11 1.24 10.73
N LEU A 11 -13.83 1.83 9.57
CA LEU A 11 -12.57 2.53 9.32
C LEU A 11 -12.43 3.86 10.08
N VAL A 12 -13.53 4.55 10.38
CA VAL A 12 -13.51 5.87 11.06
C VAL A 12 -13.52 5.79 12.59
N GLU A 13 -13.51 4.60 13.18
CA GLU A 13 -13.48 4.47 14.64
C GLU A 13 -12.07 4.76 15.17
N ASP A 14 -11.83 5.99 15.66
CA ASP A 14 -10.49 6.53 15.94
C ASP A 14 -9.69 5.75 17.01
N GLN A 15 -10.37 5.09 17.94
CA GLN A 15 -9.70 4.40 19.06
C GLN A 15 -9.25 2.96 18.76
N MET A 16 -9.55 2.43 17.57
CA MET A 16 -9.17 1.06 17.22
C MET A 16 -7.91 1.03 16.36
N PRO A 17 -6.78 0.50 16.88
CA PRO A 17 -5.65 0.08 16.05
C PRO A 17 -6.12 -0.73 14.86
N SER A 18 -5.79 -0.28 13.65
CA SER A 18 -6.29 -0.88 12.43
C SER A 18 -5.20 -1.00 11.38
N VAL A 19 -5.23 -2.11 10.65
CA VAL A 19 -4.36 -2.39 9.50
C VAL A 19 -5.23 -2.45 8.24
N PHE A 20 -4.88 -1.66 7.24
CA PHE A 20 -5.46 -1.77 5.89
C PHE A 20 -4.34 -2.20 4.95
N ALA A 21 -4.36 -3.44 4.48
CA ALA A 21 -3.27 -4.02 3.72
C ALA A 21 -3.74 -4.93 2.58
N GLY A 22 -2.94 -5.00 1.53
CA GLY A 22 -3.12 -5.94 0.43
C GLY A 22 -2.67 -5.38 -0.91
N ASP A 23 -3.04 -6.09 -1.97
CA ASP A 23 -2.87 -5.66 -3.36
C ASP A 23 -3.96 -4.65 -3.73
N PHE A 24 -3.57 -3.42 -4.02
CA PHE A 24 -4.48 -2.35 -4.42
C PHE A 24 -4.75 -2.36 -5.93
N ASN A 25 -3.99 -3.12 -6.72
CA ASN A 25 -4.00 -3.12 -8.18
C ASN A 25 -3.93 -1.71 -8.79
N ASN A 26 -3.24 -0.79 -8.09
CA ASN A 26 -3.27 0.62 -8.40
C ASN A 26 -2.03 1.33 -7.89
N SER A 27 -1.66 2.43 -8.55
CA SER A 27 -0.50 3.26 -8.24
C SER A 27 -0.69 4.61 -8.92
N VAL A 28 -0.06 5.65 -8.35
CA VAL A 28 -0.11 7.03 -8.88
C VAL A 28 0.33 7.09 -10.35
N ILE A 29 1.23 6.22 -10.79
CA ILE A 29 1.72 6.18 -12.19
C ILE A 29 0.61 5.89 -13.21
N TRP A 30 -0.52 5.32 -12.79
CA TRP A 30 -1.66 5.01 -13.64
C TRP A 30 -2.85 5.95 -13.43
N ASP A 31 -2.71 6.97 -12.58
CA ASP A 31 -3.76 7.94 -12.34
C ASP A 31 -4.16 8.67 -13.64
N LYS A 32 -5.47 8.77 -13.87
CA LYS A 32 -6.04 9.43 -15.05
C LYS A 32 -6.78 10.68 -14.64
N SER A 33 -6.78 11.71 -15.49
CA SER A 33 -7.57 12.92 -15.22
C SER A 33 -9.05 12.58 -15.00
N LYS A 34 -9.65 13.07 -13.92
CA LYS A 34 -11.08 12.93 -13.58
C LYS A 34 -11.55 11.48 -13.32
N ASN A 35 -10.69 10.62 -12.77
CA ASN A 35 -11.08 9.30 -12.31
C ASN A 35 -11.05 9.20 -10.78
N ASP A 36 -12.23 8.94 -10.19
CA ASP A 36 -12.38 8.83 -8.73
C ASP A 36 -11.65 7.62 -8.14
N ASN A 37 -11.38 6.60 -8.94
CA ASN A 37 -10.62 5.41 -8.55
C ASN A 37 -9.11 5.56 -8.76
N ASN A 38 -8.62 6.78 -8.97
CA ASN A 38 -7.19 7.07 -8.90
C ASN A 38 -6.62 6.71 -7.53
N PHE A 39 -5.40 6.20 -7.52
CA PHE A 39 -4.70 5.85 -6.29
C PHE A 39 -4.51 7.08 -5.40
N GLN A 40 -4.22 8.27 -5.94
CA GLN A 40 -4.14 9.48 -5.12
C GLN A 40 -5.43 9.76 -4.33
N ASN A 41 -6.60 9.45 -4.90
CA ASN A 41 -7.88 9.63 -4.20
C ASN A 41 -8.09 8.56 -3.13
N ILE A 42 -7.63 7.34 -3.38
CA ILE A 42 -7.61 6.25 -2.40
C ILE A 42 -6.73 6.63 -1.21
N ASN A 43 -5.48 7.02 -1.49
CA ASN A 43 -4.52 7.43 -0.47
C ASN A 43 -5.08 8.59 0.39
N LYS A 44 -5.53 9.68 -0.24
CA LYS A 44 -6.13 10.83 0.48
C LYS A 44 -7.32 10.43 1.34
N LYS A 45 -8.12 9.45 0.88
CA LYS A 45 -9.28 8.99 1.63
C LYS A 45 -8.86 8.20 2.87
N LEU A 46 -7.88 7.31 2.74
CA LEU A 46 -7.29 6.58 3.86
C LEU A 46 -6.63 7.54 4.86
N GLU A 47 -5.83 8.50 4.39
CA GLU A 47 -5.23 9.54 5.22
C GLU A 47 -6.28 10.35 5.98
N SER A 48 -7.41 10.69 5.33
CA SER A 48 -8.52 11.39 6.00
C SER A 48 -9.19 10.58 7.12
N PHE A 49 -8.95 9.27 7.16
CA PHE A 49 -9.41 8.36 8.21
C PHE A 49 -8.29 8.02 9.20
N GLY A 50 -7.14 8.71 9.14
CA GLY A 50 -6.00 8.49 10.03
C GLY A 50 -5.10 7.31 9.64
N PHE A 51 -5.29 6.72 8.45
CA PHE A 51 -4.43 5.67 7.94
C PHE A 51 -3.23 6.24 7.20
N LEU A 52 -2.02 5.84 7.60
CA LEU A 52 -0.77 6.25 6.98
C LEU A 52 -0.06 5.05 6.38
N SER A 53 0.50 5.22 5.17
CA SER A 53 1.26 4.16 4.51
C SER A 53 2.56 3.91 5.26
N THR A 54 2.75 2.68 5.73
CA THR A 54 3.95 2.26 6.48
C THR A 54 5.22 2.41 5.67
N TYR A 55 5.19 1.98 4.40
CA TYR A 55 6.32 2.07 3.49
C TYR A 55 6.80 3.51 3.36
N HIS A 56 5.92 4.40 2.89
CA HIS A 56 6.24 5.81 2.65
C HIS A 56 6.61 6.56 3.94
N SER A 57 6.00 6.21 5.07
CA SER A 57 6.34 6.84 6.36
C SER A 57 7.77 6.49 6.83
N LEU A 58 8.26 5.29 6.50
CA LEU A 58 9.57 4.81 6.96
C LEU A 58 10.69 5.03 5.94
N THR A 59 10.40 5.01 4.64
CA THR A 59 11.41 5.22 3.59
C THR A 59 11.55 6.69 3.19
N GLY A 60 10.46 7.46 3.32
CA GLY A 60 10.39 8.82 2.77
C GLY A 60 10.20 8.86 1.25
N ASP A 61 9.97 7.70 0.61
CA ASP A 61 9.67 7.62 -0.82
C ASP A 61 8.38 8.37 -1.12
N VAL A 62 8.25 8.82 -2.37
CA VAL A 62 7.05 9.46 -2.87
C VAL A 62 6.20 8.44 -3.60
N PHE A 63 4.88 8.47 -3.39
CA PHE A 63 3.96 7.58 -4.10
C PHE A 63 4.12 7.69 -5.62
N GLY A 64 4.33 6.55 -6.28
CA GLY A 64 4.61 6.43 -7.71
C GLY A 64 6.10 6.53 -8.09
N ASP A 65 6.99 6.75 -7.14
CA ASP A 65 8.45 6.73 -7.30
C ASP A 65 9.11 5.86 -6.21
N GLU A 66 8.43 4.77 -5.82
CA GLU A 66 8.93 3.84 -4.82
C GLU A 66 10.15 3.05 -5.33
N ASP A 67 11.24 3.00 -4.56
CA ASP A 67 12.46 2.27 -4.93
C ASP A 67 12.23 0.75 -4.99
N LYS A 68 11.36 0.24 -4.12
CA LYS A 68 11.10 -1.19 -3.97
C LYS A 68 9.77 -1.61 -4.59
N PRO A 69 9.77 -2.38 -5.70
CA PRO A 69 8.54 -2.92 -6.27
C PRO A 69 8.01 -4.11 -5.46
N THR A 70 6.69 -4.28 -5.46
CA THR A 70 6.00 -5.43 -4.84
C THR A 70 5.40 -6.39 -5.86
N PHE A 71 5.28 -5.98 -7.12
CA PHE A 71 4.67 -6.74 -8.21
C PHE A 71 5.51 -6.71 -9.47
N PHE A 72 5.62 -7.84 -10.15
CA PHE A 72 6.40 -8.05 -11.37
C PHE A 72 5.52 -8.68 -12.44
N HIS A 73 4.93 -7.85 -13.31
CA HIS A 73 3.92 -8.31 -14.27
C HIS A 73 4.45 -9.46 -15.14
N THR A 74 3.73 -10.58 -15.18
CA THR A 74 4.14 -11.82 -15.88
C THR A 74 5.51 -12.33 -15.43
N LYS A 75 5.85 -12.10 -14.16
CA LYS A 75 7.13 -12.45 -13.54
C LYS A 75 8.36 -11.76 -14.15
N ASN A 76 8.17 -10.66 -14.87
CA ASN A 76 9.25 -9.96 -15.57
C ASN A 76 9.87 -8.85 -14.71
N ILE A 77 11.17 -8.96 -14.38
CA ILE A 77 11.93 -7.98 -13.58
C ILE A 77 11.87 -6.55 -14.16
N LEU A 78 11.77 -6.41 -15.49
CA LEU A 78 11.71 -5.09 -16.14
C LEU A 78 10.33 -4.44 -16.09
N LYS A 79 9.30 -5.17 -15.61
CA LYS A 79 7.92 -4.69 -15.50
C LYS A 79 7.47 -4.71 -14.04
N GLN A 80 8.16 -3.90 -13.24
CA GLN A 80 8.03 -3.87 -11.80
C GLN A 80 7.17 -2.68 -11.34
N TYR A 81 6.38 -2.88 -10.30
CA TYR A 81 5.46 -1.87 -9.76
C TYR A 81 5.31 -2.02 -8.25
N HIS A 82 5.04 -0.91 -7.54
CA HIS A 82 4.63 -0.93 -6.15
C HIS A 82 3.11 -0.81 -6.07
N ILE A 83 2.43 -1.92 -5.78
CA ILE A 83 0.95 -1.98 -5.74
C ILE A 83 0.39 -2.66 -4.49
N ASP A 84 1.26 -3.27 -3.69
CA ASP A 84 0.90 -3.89 -2.43
C ASP A 84 1.27 -2.93 -1.30
N TYR A 85 0.28 -2.46 -0.56
CA TYR A 85 0.47 -1.44 0.47
C TYR A 85 0.01 -1.96 1.83
N ILE A 86 0.65 -1.44 2.89
CA ILE A 86 0.19 -1.58 4.27
C ILE A 86 0.01 -0.19 4.86
N TYR A 87 -1.19 0.10 5.34
CA TYR A 87 -1.53 1.31 6.07
C TYR A 87 -1.89 0.99 7.52
N LEU A 88 -1.44 1.85 8.44
CA LEU A 88 -1.75 1.75 9.86
C LEU A 88 -2.52 2.97 10.34
N LYS A 89 -3.45 2.74 11.26
CA LYS A 89 -4.14 3.77 12.04
C LYS A 89 -3.98 3.46 13.52
N SER A 90 -3.70 4.50 14.32
CA SER A 90 -3.54 4.41 15.78
C SER A 90 -2.49 3.39 16.22
N SER A 91 -1.45 3.19 15.40
CA SER A 91 -0.27 2.35 15.68
C SER A 91 0.90 2.83 14.82
N GLU A 92 2.12 2.58 15.28
CA GLU A 92 3.34 2.96 14.56
C GLU A 92 4.09 1.71 14.08
N ALA A 93 4.59 1.79 12.85
CA ALA A 93 5.48 0.77 12.30
C ALA A 93 6.92 1.02 12.76
N THR A 94 7.61 -0.02 13.21
CA THR A 94 9.04 0.03 13.55
C THR A 94 9.94 -0.32 12.39
N SER A 95 9.42 -1.13 11.46
CA SER A 95 10.14 -1.49 10.26
C SER A 95 9.20 -1.81 9.10
N VAL A 96 9.74 -1.66 7.89
CA VAL A 96 9.13 -2.12 6.65
C VAL A 96 10.20 -2.83 5.82
N LYS A 97 9.83 -3.96 5.22
CA LYS A 97 10.67 -4.74 4.32
C LYS A 97 9.85 -5.17 3.11
N VAL A 98 10.48 -5.20 1.96
CA VAL A 98 9.92 -5.76 0.73
C VAL A 98 10.78 -6.97 0.36
N GLY A 99 10.12 -8.08 0.00
CA GLY A 99 10.80 -9.31 -0.38
C GLY A 99 11.62 -9.16 -1.66
N GLU A 100 12.71 -9.90 -1.77
CA GLU A 100 13.57 -9.86 -2.95
C GLU A 100 12.98 -10.68 -4.11
N TYR A 101 13.06 -10.14 -5.33
CA TYR A 101 12.52 -10.80 -6.54
C TYR A 101 12.95 -12.27 -6.67
N HIS A 102 14.26 -12.53 -6.55
CA HIS A 102 14.83 -13.85 -6.81
C HIS A 102 14.32 -14.94 -5.87
N ASP A 103 13.88 -14.56 -4.67
CA ASP A 103 13.38 -15.48 -3.65
C ASP A 103 11.92 -15.86 -3.91
N TRP A 104 11.11 -14.89 -4.35
CA TRP A 104 9.66 -15.02 -4.39
C TRP A 104 9.08 -15.30 -5.78
N ILE A 105 9.79 -14.94 -6.85
CA ILE A 105 9.25 -15.01 -8.22
C ILE A 105 8.84 -16.44 -8.66
N LYS A 106 9.48 -17.45 -8.06
CA LYS A 106 9.17 -18.86 -8.31
C LYS A 106 7.76 -19.22 -7.81
N LEU A 107 7.27 -18.53 -6.79
CA LEU A 107 6.00 -18.79 -6.12
C LEU A 107 4.88 -17.86 -6.60
N SER A 108 5.18 -16.59 -6.82
CA SER A 108 4.20 -15.55 -7.20
C SER A 108 4.85 -14.52 -8.13
N ASP A 109 4.05 -13.74 -8.85
CA ASP A 109 4.49 -12.49 -9.49
C ASP A 109 4.50 -11.30 -8.52
N HIS A 110 3.99 -11.48 -7.30
CA HIS A 110 4.16 -10.55 -6.18
C HIS A 110 5.28 -11.00 -5.23
N VAL A 111 5.89 -10.02 -4.57
CA VAL A 111 6.79 -10.21 -3.43
C VAL A 111 6.15 -9.58 -2.19
N PRO A 112 6.34 -10.15 -0.99
CA PRO A 112 5.66 -9.66 0.19
C PRO A 112 6.17 -8.29 0.60
N ILE A 113 5.26 -7.43 1.05
CA ILE A 113 5.55 -6.30 1.92
C ILE A 113 5.28 -6.71 3.37
N ILE A 114 6.21 -6.41 4.26
CA ILE A 114 6.21 -6.87 5.65
C ILE A 114 6.44 -5.66 6.54
N THR A 115 5.62 -5.49 7.58
CA THR A 115 5.82 -4.45 8.60
C THR A 115 5.82 -5.07 9.99
N GLU A 116 6.62 -4.49 10.89
CA GLU A 116 6.58 -4.74 12.32
C GLU A 116 5.92 -3.54 13.01
N ILE A 117 5.05 -3.80 13.98
CA ILE A 117 4.22 -2.79 14.65
C ILE A 117 4.50 -2.86 16.16
N THR A 118 4.61 -1.71 16.82
CA THR A 118 4.68 -1.64 18.29
C THR A 118 3.29 -1.43 18.88
N ASN A 119 2.98 -2.14 19.96
CA ASN A 119 1.80 -1.88 20.81
C ASN A 119 2.14 -0.93 21.95
#